data_AF-A0A7X2STG5-F1
#
_entry.id   AF-A0A7X2STG5-F1
#
_cell.length_a   1.000
_cell.length_b   1.000
_cell.length_c   1.000
_cell.angle_alpha   90.00
_cell.angle_beta   90.00
_cell.angle_gamma   90.00
#
_symmetry.space_group_name_H-M   'P 1'
#
loop_
_entity.id
_entity.type
_entity.pdbx_description
1 polymer ?
#
loop_
_entity_poly.entity_id
_entity_poly.type
_entity_poly.pdbx_seq_one_letter_code
_entity_poly.pdbx_strand_id
1 'polypeptide(L)'
;TNLAKTSIIKKAANAILGKATLDPADELKFQFTRNLPKNIADEANTAKSLEGIVSKETQLSVLSIVDNPKAEIDRMADRELSF
;
A
#
# COMPACT_ATOMS: atom_id res chain seq x y z
N THR A 1 -7.65 -44.85 10.64
CA THR A 1 -8.11 -43.97 11.74
C THR A 1 -7.07 -42.95 12.22
N ASN A 2 -5.85 -42.86 11.65
CA ASN A 2 -4.80 -41.94 12.13
C ASN A 2 -4.81 -40.52 11.51
N LEU A 3 -5.56 -40.31 10.42
CA LEU A 3 -5.55 -39.04 9.67
C LEU A 3 -6.25 -37.88 10.43
N ALA A 4 -7.31 -38.20 11.19
CA ALA A 4 -8.03 -37.21 11.99
C ALA A 4 -7.18 -36.70 13.17
N LYS A 5 -6.29 -37.54 13.72
CA LYS A 5 -5.44 -37.21 14.88
C LYS A 5 -4.28 -36.28 14.51
N THR A 6 -3.76 -36.36 13.28
CA THR A 6 -2.74 -35.44 12.76
C THR A 6 -3.28 -34.03 12.53
N SER A 7 -4.53 -33.90 12.06
CA SER A 7 -5.17 -32.60 11.79
C SER A 7 -5.39 -31.77 13.06
N ILE A 8 -5.86 -32.40 14.13
CA ILE A 8 -6.05 -31.74 15.43
C ILE A 8 -4.71 -31.33 16.07
N ILE A 9 -3.64 -32.12 15.91
CA ILE A 9 -2.30 -31.73 16.37
C ILE A 9 -1.78 -30.54 15.57
N LYS A 10 -1.97 -30.52 14.24
CA LYS A 10 -1.56 -29.38 13.40
C LYS A 10 -2.35 -28.11 13.71
N LYS A 11 -3.66 -28.23 13.99
CA LYS A 11 -4.53 -27.13 14.41
C LYS A 11 -4.16 -26.58 15.78
N ALA A 12 -3.85 -27.46 16.75
CA ALA A 12 -3.38 -27.07 18.08
C ALA A 12 -1.98 -26.43 18.01
N ALA A 13 -1.07 -26.99 17.21
CA ALA A 13 0.25 -26.39 16.98
C ALA A 13 0.13 -24.99 16.38
N ASN A 14 -0.74 -24.76 15.39
CA ASN A 14 -0.91 -23.42 14.81
C ASN A 14 -1.61 -22.42 15.76
N ALA A 15 -2.36 -22.91 16.74
CA ALA A 15 -3.00 -22.10 17.77
C ALA A 15 -2.05 -21.75 18.93
N ILE A 16 -1.13 -22.66 19.28
CA ILE A 16 -0.13 -22.49 20.35
C ILE A 16 1.12 -21.77 19.83
N LEU A 17 1.57 -22.11 18.62
CA LEU A 17 2.52 -21.34 17.81
C LEU A 17 1.80 -20.18 17.10
N GLY A 18 0.67 -19.74 17.67
CA GLY A 18 -0.02 -18.52 17.27
C GLY A 18 1.03 -17.43 17.18
N LYS A 19 1.05 -16.76 16.02
CA LYS A 19 1.80 -15.54 15.72
C LYS A 19 2.71 -15.15 16.87
N ALA A 20 4.02 -15.42 16.74
CA ALA A 20 5.01 -14.62 17.45
C ALA A 20 4.47 -13.20 17.42
N THR A 21 4.09 -12.68 18.58
CA THR A 21 3.35 -11.44 18.70
C THR A 21 4.28 -10.38 18.18
N LEU A 22 4.13 -10.06 16.90
CA LEU A 22 4.77 -8.95 16.24
C LEU A 22 4.53 -7.78 17.17
N ASP A 23 5.59 -7.25 17.75
CA ASP A 23 5.48 -6.04 18.54
C ASP A 23 4.90 -4.99 17.56
N PRO A 24 3.84 -4.25 17.88
CA PRO A 24 3.33 -3.20 16.99
C PRO A 24 4.42 -2.22 16.51
N ALA A 25 5.53 -2.13 17.25
CA ALA A 25 6.74 -1.41 16.82
C ALA A 25 7.38 -1.99 15.53
N ASP A 26 7.30 -3.29 15.30
CA ASP A 26 7.88 -3.98 14.13
C ASP A 26 7.13 -3.67 12.82
N GLU A 27 5.90 -3.17 12.90
CA GLU A 27 5.10 -2.77 11.72
C GLU A 27 5.29 -1.29 11.35
N LEU A 28 5.98 -0.50 12.18
CA LEU A 28 6.10 0.94 11.98
C LEU A 28 7.16 1.27 10.91
N LYS A 29 6.70 1.72 9.74
CA LYS A 29 7.57 2.16 8.65
C LYS A 29 7.85 3.66 8.76
N PHE A 30 9.09 4.01 9.10
CA PHE A 30 9.54 5.39 9.10
C PHE A 30 9.99 5.80 7.70
N GLN A 31 9.39 6.87 7.17
CA GLN A 31 9.78 7.50 5.91
C GLN A 31 10.26 8.92 6.19
N PHE A 32 11.55 9.17 5.96
CA PHE A 32 12.14 10.50 6.14
C PHE A 32 12.18 11.24 4.80
N THR A 33 11.54 12.40 4.73
CA THR A 33 11.58 13.27 3.55
C THR A 33 12.49 14.46 3.80
N ARG A 34 13.38 14.77 2.85
CA ARG A 34 14.18 16.00 2.89
C ARG A 34 13.26 17.20 2.67
N ASN A 35 13.37 18.23 3.52
CA ASN A 35 12.64 19.48 3.35
C ASN A 35 13.34 20.39 2.32
N LEU A 36 13.33 19.97 1.06
CA LEU A 36 13.80 20.78 -0.08
C LEU A 36 12.58 21.28 -0.87
N PRO A 37 12.62 22.49 -1.46
CA PRO A 37 11.57 22.93 -2.37
C PRO A 37 11.39 21.90 -3.48
N LYS A 38 10.15 21.42 -3.60
CA LYS A 38 9.78 20.42 -4.60
C LYS A 38 9.51 21.09 -5.94
N ASN A 39 9.99 20.50 -7.03
CA ASN A 39 9.72 21.01 -8.38
C ASN A 39 8.48 20.31 -8.96
N ILE A 40 7.33 20.95 -8.81
CA ILE A 40 6.04 20.41 -9.27
C ILE A 40 6.00 20.21 -10.78
N ALA A 41 6.72 21.04 -11.56
CA ALA A 41 6.76 20.89 -13.02
C ALA A 41 7.49 19.60 -13.41
N ASP A 42 8.63 19.31 -12.79
CA ASP A 42 9.39 18.09 -13.05
C ASP A 42 8.64 16.84 -12.57
N GLU A 43 7.96 16.92 -11.42
CA GLU A 43 7.10 15.84 -10.91
C GLU A 43 5.95 15.54 -11.87
N ALA A 44 5.27 16.57 -12.38
CA ALA A 44 4.19 16.42 -13.35
C ALA A 44 4.69 15.81 -14.67
N ASN A 45 5.85 16.24 -15.15
CA ASN A 45 6.48 15.67 -16.33
C ASN A 45 6.83 14.19 -16.11
N THR A 46 7.40 13.85 -14.95
CA THR A 46 7.75 12.48 -14.57
C THR A 46 6.51 11.61 -14.49
N ALA A 47 5.45 12.06 -13.81
CA ALA A 47 4.18 11.34 -13.71
C ALA A 47 3.57 11.09 -15.09
N LYS A 48 3.62 12.08 -16.00
CA LYS A 48 3.18 11.91 -17.39
C LYS A 48 4.00 10.87 -18.14
N SER A 49 5.32 10.86 -17.97
CA SER A 49 6.20 9.85 -18.60
C SER A 49 5.95 8.42 -18.09
N LEU A 50 5.39 8.26 -16.89
CA LEU A 50 5.04 6.96 -16.32
C LEU A 50 3.65 6.46 -16.77
N GLU A 51 2.90 7.26 -17.52
CA GLU A 51 1.57 6.89 -18.01
C GLU A 51 1.63 5.64 -18.90
N GLY A 52 0.78 4.65 -18.61
CA GLY A 52 0.74 3.38 -19.34
C GLY A 52 1.87 2.39 -19.00
N ILE A 53 2.89 2.81 -18.24
CA ILE A 53 3.99 1.95 -17.77
C ILE A 53 3.65 1.35 -16.39
N VAL A 54 3.07 2.17 -15.52
CA VAL A 54 2.71 1.79 -14.15
C VAL A 54 1.20 1.95 -13.91
N SER A 55 0.70 1.39 -12.81
CA SER A 55 -0.68 1.61 -12.37
C SER A 55 -0.94 3.09 -12.08
N LYS A 56 -2.20 3.52 -12.18
CA LYS A 56 -2.58 4.91 -11.89
C LYS A 56 -2.21 5.34 -10.48
N GLU A 57 -2.30 4.42 -9.52
CA GLU A 57 -1.93 4.65 -8.12
C GLU A 57 -0.44 4.97 -7.97
N THR A 58 0.42 4.19 -8.62
CA THR A 58 1.88 4.43 -8.63
C THR A 58 2.25 5.67 -9.44
N GLN A 59 1.50 5.99 -10.49
CA GLN A 59 1.71 7.22 -11.26
C GLN A 59 1.48 8.46 -10.38
N LEU A 60 0.40 8.46 -9.59
CA LEU A 60 0.03 9.57 -8.72
C LEU A 60 0.92 9.67 -7.47
N SER A 61 1.50 8.57 -7.00
CA SER A 61 2.40 8.60 -5.81
C SER A 61 3.71 9.36 -6.03
N VAL A 62 4.08 9.61 -7.30
CA VAL A 62 5.23 10.47 -7.65
C VAL A 62 4.92 11.95 -7.40
N LEU A 63 3.64 12.33 -7.48
CA LEU A 63 3.23 13.71 -7.28
C LEU A 63 3.16 14.01 -5.79
N SER A 64 4.03 14.92 -5.36
CA SER A 64 4.14 15.25 -3.95
C SER A 64 2.96 16.03 -3.37
N ILE A 65 2.08 16.52 -4.24
CA ILE A 65 0.83 17.22 -3.92
C ILE A 65 -0.33 16.26 -3.64
N VAL A 66 -0.18 14.96 -3.93
CA VAL A 66 -1.22 13.95 -3.73
C VAL A 66 -0.92 13.19 -2.44
N ASP A 67 -1.68 13.47 -1.38
CA ASP A 67 -1.49 12.83 -0.07
C ASP A 67 -1.83 11.33 -0.09
N ASN A 68 -2.93 10.97 -0.75
CA ASN A 68 -3.40 9.59 -0.86
C ASN A 68 -3.79 9.30 -2.32
N PRO A 69 -2.92 8.61 -3.09
CA PRO A 69 -3.17 8.26 -4.48
C PRO A 69 -4.45 7.45 -4.69
N LYS A 70 -4.78 6.56 -3.76
CA LYS A 70 -5.99 5.73 -3.85
C LYS A 70 -7.26 6.58 -3.71
N ALA A 71 -7.30 7.43 -2.68
CA ALA A 71 -8.42 8.34 -2.48
C ALA A 71 -8.58 9.32 -3.64
N GLU A 72 -7.48 9.74 -4.28
CA GLU A 72 -7.56 10.60 -5.46
C GLU A 72 -8.18 9.88 -6.67
N ILE A 73 -7.83 8.61 -6.90
CA ILE A 73 -8.45 7.82 -7.96
C ILE A 73 -9.97 7.68 -7.72
N ASP A 74 -10.37 7.41 -6.48
CA ASP A 74 -11.78 7.29 -6.12
C ASP A 74 -12.51 8.62 -6.40
N ARG A 75 -11.92 9.77 -6.02
CA ARG A 75 -12.47 11.10 -6.33
C ARG A 75 -12.59 11.39 -7.82
N MET A 76 -11.63 10.92 -8.63
CA MET A 76 -11.68 11.07 -10.08
C MET A 76 -12.83 10.25 -10.68
N ALA A 77 -13.03 9.03 -10.21
CA ALA A 77 -14.13 8.16 -10.65
C ALA A 77 -15.50 8.71 -10.26
N ASP A 78 -15.65 9.19 -9.01
CA ASP A 78 -16.87 9.82 -8.54
C ASP A 78 -17.22 11.07 -9.37
N ARG A 79 -16.20 11.87 -9.72
CA ARG A 79 -16.38 13.03 -10.61
C ARG A 79 -16.90 12.60 -11.98
N GLU A 80 -16.28 11.61 -12.61
CA GLU A 80 -16.67 11.11 -13.94
C GLU A 80 -18.10 10.53 -13.94
N LEU A 81 -18.51 9.86 -12.86
CA LEU A 81 -19.86 9.31 -12.72
C LEU A 81 -20.94 10.37 -12.42
N SER A 82 -20.54 11.58 -12.00
CA SER A 82 -21.44 12.67 -11.62
C SER A 82 -21.78 13.63 -12.77
N PHE A 83 -21.17 13.43 -13.95
CA PHE A 83 -21.46 14.15 -15.19
C PHE A 83 -22.28 13.29 -16.15
#